data_AF-A0A484M125-F1
#
_entry.id   AF-A0A484M125-F1
#
_cell.length_a   1.000
_cell.length_b   1.000
_cell.length_c   1.000
_cell.angle_alpha   90.00
_cell.angle_beta   90.00
_cell.angle_gamma   90.00
#
_symmetry.space_group_name_H-M   'P 1'
#
loop_
_entity.id
_entity.type
_entity.pdbx_description
1 polymer ?
#
loop_
_entity_poly.entity_id
_entity_poly.type
_entity_poly.pdbx_seq_one_letter_code
_entity_poly.pdbx_strand_id
1 'polypeptide(L)'
;MVGLPVPFRYEYLMAETIFSQLLLLPNPPFKPIYYTLVIIDLCKALPGAFPAVIAGAVRSLFEKIADLDMDCRTRLILWFSHHLSNFQFIWPWEEWAYVLDLPKWAPQRVFVQDVLEREVRLSYWDKIKQSIENAPALEELLPPKGGPNFKYSVDDGTNHAGHALSVELRGMVKGRKTAREIISWMDEDVFPVHSLETTCTVVIQTLLDIGSKSFTHLITVLERYGQVIAKICTDEDKQFMLIAELSSFWKSNGQMTAIAIDRLMGYRLISNLAIVRWVFSMENVDQFHTSDRPWEILRNTVSKTYNRICDLRNEISTLKKTLMMAEDAASISQLELDASESKLTLLDGVPVVGENPAKMRRLKANAEKAREEEVSARESLEAKEALLARAVGENEELFLCLYRNFSSVLAVPLHDVFVDGTLRSFGQAQGMNIDLEDSSAMEVDEDNERQKKRIAYNLGEKEQWCLSTLGYLKAFTRQYSTEIWPLVEKLDAVVLTKDAHPLFRKAIYSGLGRPMNE
;
A
#
# COMPACT_ATOMS: atom_id res chain seq x y z
N MET A 1 9.26 -40.33 -5.84
CA MET A 1 9.33 -38.91 -6.22
C MET A 1 10.56 -38.73 -7.10
N VAL A 2 10.38 -38.20 -8.31
CA VAL A 2 11.51 -37.88 -9.21
C VAL A 2 12.14 -36.60 -8.66
N GLY A 3 13.32 -36.72 -8.05
CA GLY A 3 14.11 -35.58 -7.60
C GLY A 3 14.87 -34.92 -8.74
N LEU A 4 15.55 -33.81 -8.46
CA LEU A 4 16.49 -33.23 -9.42
C LEU A 4 17.61 -34.26 -9.70
N PRO A 5 18.04 -34.43 -10.97
CA PRO A 5 19.05 -35.42 -11.35
C PRO A 5 20.46 -34.93 -10.99
N VAL A 6 20.71 -34.66 -9.71
CA VAL A 6 21.98 -34.15 -9.20
C VAL A 6 22.53 -35.05 -8.08
N PRO A 7 23.86 -35.21 -7.98
CA PRO A 7 24.47 -36.17 -7.05
C PRO A 7 24.66 -35.63 -5.63
N PHE A 8 24.26 -34.39 -5.34
CA PHE A 8 24.47 -33.70 -4.06
C PHE A 8 23.13 -33.26 -3.43
N ARG A 9 23.17 -32.89 -2.14
CA ARG A 9 22.02 -32.34 -1.41
C ARG A 9 21.61 -30.98 -1.99
N TYR A 10 20.48 -30.94 -2.68
CA TYR A 10 20.04 -29.78 -3.43
C TYR A 10 18.97 -28.97 -2.68
N GLU A 11 18.54 -29.39 -1.50
CA GLU A 11 17.52 -28.69 -0.70
C GLU A 11 17.96 -27.26 -0.34
N TYR A 12 19.25 -27.07 -0.04
CA TYR A 12 19.83 -25.74 0.22
C TYR A 12 19.79 -24.84 -1.01
N LEU A 13 20.20 -25.35 -2.17
CA LEU A 13 20.11 -24.60 -3.43
C LEU A 13 18.67 -24.27 -3.79
N MET A 14 17.71 -25.17 -3.53
CA MET A 14 16.29 -24.91 -3.74
C MET A 14 15.80 -23.77 -2.84
N ALA A 15 16.10 -23.83 -1.54
CA ALA A 15 15.71 -22.78 -0.61
C ALA A 15 16.32 -21.42 -1.00
N GLU A 16 17.63 -21.38 -1.27
CA GLU A 16 18.33 -20.17 -1.72
C GLU A 16 17.76 -19.62 -3.03
N THR A 17 17.48 -20.48 -4.02
CA THR A 17 16.85 -20.07 -5.28
C THR A 17 15.47 -19.48 -5.04
N ILE A 18 14.65 -20.09 -4.18
CA ILE A 18 13.31 -19.59 -3.90
C ILE A 18 13.37 -18.25 -3.17
N PHE A 19 14.21 -18.11 -2.13
CA PHE A 19 14.34 -16.85 -1.37
C PHE A 19 14.98 -15.75 -2.21
N SER A 20 15.98 -16.02 -3.03
CA SER A 20 16.58 -15.02 -3.93
C SER A 20 15.55 -14.46 -4.92
N GLN A 21 14.62 -15.30 -5.40
CA GLN A 21 13.53 -14.86 -6.26
C GLN A 21 12.43 -14.11 -5.49
N LEU A 22 12.04 -14.57 -4.30
CA LEU A 22 11.06 -13.90 -3.45
C LEU A 22 11.53 -12.50 -3.02
N LEU A 23 12.82 -12.37 -2.71
CA LEU A 23 13.44 -11.13 -2.26
C LEU A 23 14.06 -10.31 -3.42
N LEU A 24 13.82 -10.70 -4.68
CA LEU A 24 14.39 -10.02 -5.83
C LEU A 24 13.84 -8.58 -5.97
N LEU A 25 14.73 -7.63 -6.17
CA LEU A 25 14.39 -6.22 -6.42
C LEU A 25 14.48 -5.92 -7.92
N PRO A 26 13.59 -5.08 -8.50
CA PRO A 26 12.54 -4.33 -7.83
C PRO A 26 11.32 -5.17 -7.43
N ASN A 27 11.00 -6.22 -8.19
CA ASN A 27 9.85 -7.09 -7.95
C ASN A 27 10.24 -8.56 -8.13
N PRO A 28 9.62 -9.49 -7.38
CA PRO A 28 9.77 -10.90 -7.65
C PRO A 28 9.12 -11.25 -9.01
N PRO A 29 9.67 -12.22 -9.78
CA PRO A 29 9.08 -12.58 -11.08
C PRO A 29 7.66 -13.15 -11.02
N PHE A 30 7.28 -13.74 -9.89
CA PHE A 30 5.93 -14.22 -9.63
C PHE A 30 5.32 -13.51 -8.41
N LYS A 31 4.00 -13.61 -8.24
CA LYS A 31 3.33 -13.05 -7.05
C LYS A 31 3.90 -13.69 -5.78
N PRO A 32 4.16 -12.94 -4.68
CA PRO A 32 4.74 -13.48 -3.45
C PRO A 32 4.06 -14.75 -2.90
N ILE A 33 2.74 -14.86 -3.06
CA ILE A 33 1.96 -16.03 -2.67
C ILE A 33 2.43 -17.34 -3.33
N TYR A 34 2.91 -17.27 -4.58
CA TYR A 34 3.42 -18.42 -5.32
C TYR A 34 4.58 -19.10 -4.57
N TYR A 35 5.56 -18.31 -4.12
CA TYR A 35 6.71 -18.83 -3.38
C TYR A 35 6.30 -19.45 -2.03
N THR A 36 5.27 -18.89 -1.39
CA THR A 36 4.74 -19.46 -0.14
C THR A 36 4.19 -20.86 -0.38
N LEU A 37 3.38 -21.03 -1.43
CA LEU A 37 2.80 -22.33 -1.81
C LEU A 37 3.89 -23.33 -2.19
N VAL A 38 4.85 -22.91 -3.01
CA VAL A 38 5.99 -23.77 -3.39
C VAL A 38 6.75 -24.26 -2.16
N ILE A 39 7.07 -23.38 -1.21
CA ILE A 39 7.77 -23.79 0.02
C ILE A 39 6.92 -24.76 0.85
N ILE A 40 5.62 -24.49 1.01
CA ILE A 40 4.70 -25.36 1.75
C ILE A 40 4.66 -26.77 1.12
N ASP A 41 4.51 -26.85 -0.20
CA ASP A 41 4.42 -28.12 -0.91
C ASP A 41 5.75 -28.88 -0.87
N LEU A 42 6.88 -28.18 -0.91
CA LEU A 42 8.21 -28.78 -0.72
C LEU A 42 8.42 -29.29 0.71
N CYS A 43 7.96 -28.57 1.73
CA CYS A 43 7.99 -29.06 3.12
C CYS A 43 7.17 -30.35 3.28
N LYS A 44 6.03 -30.47 2.58
CA LYS A 44 5.20 -31.68 2.58
C LYS A 44 5.82 -32.82 1.77
N ALA A 45 6.45 -32.51 0.65
CA ALA A 45 7.11 -33.50 -0.22
C ALA A 45 8.40 -34.05 0.40
N LEU A 46 9.13 -33.23 1.17
CA LEU A 46 10.44 -33.55 1.74
C LEU A 46 10.48 -33.31 3.27
N PRO A 47 9.60 -33.94 4.07
CA PRO A 47 9.40 -33.58 5.48
C PRO A 47 10.61 -33.82 6.37
N GLY A 48 11.50 -34.76 6.01
CA GLY A 48 12.72 -35.07 6.77
C GLY A 48 13.93 -34.19 6.45
N ALA A 49 13.83 -33.28 5.48
CA ALA A 49 14.98 -32.49 5.02
C ALA A 49 14.65 -31.01 4.81
N PHE A 50 13.64 -30.69 3.99
CA PHE A 50 13.39 -29.31 3.55
C PHE A 50 12.95 -28.36 4.68
N PRO A 51 12.10 -28.76 5.65
CA PRO A 51 11.74 -27.88 6.77
C PRO A 51 12.95 -27.38 7.58
N ALA A 52 13.95 -28.23 7.82
CA ALA A 52 15.16 -27.85 8.53
C ALA A 52 15.99 -26.82 7.74
N VAL A 53 16.04 -26.97 6.41
CA VAL A 53 16.73 -26.01 5.52
C VAL A 53 16.02 -24.66 5.52
N ILE A 54 14.68 -24.64 5.45
CA ILE A 54 13.90 -23.40 5.52
C ILE A 54 14.12 -22.71 6.86
N ALA A 55 14.06 -23.44 7.97
CA ALA A 55 14.32 -22.87 9.30
C ALA A 55 15.75 -22.29 9.39
N GLY A 56 16.75 -22.95 8.80
CA GLY A 56 18.11 -22.42 8.69
C GLY A 56 18.18 -21.13 7.88
N ALA A 57 17.52 -21.08 6.72
CA ALA A 57 17.48 -19.89 5.88
C ALA A 57 16.82 -18.69 6.59
N VAL A 58 15.72 -18.92 7.31
CA VAL A 58 15.05 -17.87 8.10
C VAL A 58 15.95 -17.33 9.19
N ARG A 59 16.67 -18.19 9.93
CA ARG A 59 17.64 -17.76 10.95
C ARG A 59 18.74 -16.89 10.34
N SER A 60 19.33 -17.31 9.22
CA SER A 60 20.36 -16.52 8.52
C SER A 60 19.85 -15.16 8.04
N LEU A 61 18.61 -15.10 7.52
CA LEU A 61 17.98 -13.84 7.09
C LEU A 61 17.66 -12.93 8.28
N PHE A 62 17.22 -13.51 9.41
CA PHE A 62 16.90 -12.78 10.64
C PHE A 62 18.16 -12.20 11.30
N GLU A 63 19.28 -12.91 11.31
CA GLU A 63 20.57 -12.41 11.78
C GLU A 63 21.04 -11.19 10.96
N LYS A 64 20.79 -11.20 9.65
CA LYS A 64 21.19 -10.12 8.71
C LYS A 64 20.05 -9.14 8.40
N ILE A 65 19.00 -9.11 9.20
CA ILE A 65 17.80 -8.30 8.91
C ILE A 65 18.11 -6.80 8.84
N ALA A 66 19.15 -6.35 9.55
CA ALA A 66 19.61 -4.96 9.54
C ALA A 66 20.27 -4.54 8.22
N ASP A 67 20.77 -5.49 7.43
CA ASP A 67 21.42 -5.25 6.14
C ASP A 67 20.46 -5.42 4.96
N LEU A 68 19.34 -6.12 5.17
CA LEU A 68 18.32 -6.32 4.15
C LEU A 68 17.68 -5.00 3.72
N ASP A 69 17.42 -4.85 2.42
CA ASP A 69 16.64 -3.73 1.90
C ASP A 69 15.21 -3.74 2.48
N MET A 70 14.60 -2.57 2.68
CA MET A 70 13.29 -2.43 3.35
C MET A 70 12.17 -3.20 2.64
N ASP A 71 12.20 -3.29 1.30
CA ASP A 71 11.28 -4.14 0.54
C ASP A 71 11.45 -5.62 0.92
N CYS A 72 12.69 -6.08 1.03
CA CYS A 72 13.01 -7.46 1.37
C CYS A 72 12.58 -7.80 2.80
N ARG A 73 12.79 -6.89 3.77
CA ARG A 73 12.29 -7.05 5.14
C ARG A 73 10.78 -7.21 5.17
N THR A 74 10.07 -6.29 4.49
CA THR A 74 8.61 -6.32 4.41
C THR A 74 8.11 -7.63 3.79
N ARG A 75 8.72 -8.08 2.69
CA ARG A 75 8.36 -9.37 2.05
C ARG A 75 8.66 -10.56 2.93
N LEU A 76 9.77 -10.55 3.67
CA LEU A 76 10.12 -11.61 4.61
C LEU A 76 9.11 -11.69 5.76
N ILE A 77 8.69 -10.57 6.34
CA ILE A 77 7.64 -10.50 7.38
C ILE A 77 6.33 -11.10 6.85
N LEU A 78 5.88 -10.64 5.68
CA LEU A 78 4.63 -11.10 5.06
C LEU A 78 4.67 -12.59 4.71
N TRP A 79 5.79 -13.07 4.14
CA TRP A 79 5.96 -14.48 3.82
C TRP A 79 6.02 -15.34 5.09
N PHE A 80 6.80 -14.93 6.10
CA PHE A 80 7.06 -15.74 7.28
C PHE A 80 5.81 -15.90 8.15
N SER A 81 5.07 -14.82 8.42
CA SER A 81 3.78 -14.89 9.13
C SER A 81 2.75 -15.77 8.40
N HIS A 82 2.67 -15.67 7.07
CA HIS A 82 1.78 -16.51 6.28
C HIS A 82 2.26 -17.97 6.22
N HIS A 83 3.58 -18.21 6.22
CA HIS A 83 4.14 -19.55 6.32
C HIS A 83 3.76 -20.19 7.66
N LEU A 84 4.00 -19.51 8.79
CA LEU A 84 3.66 -19.99 10.13
C LEU A 84 2.17 -20.28 10.29
N SER A 85 1.28 -19.48 9.71
CA SER A 85 -0.17 -19.75 9.77
C SER A 85 -0.58 -21.07 9.11
N ASN A 86 0.23 -21.61 8.20
CA ASN A 86 0.02 -22.92 7.57
C ASN A 86 0.62 -24.09 8.37
N PHE A 87 1.44 -23.80 9.39
CA PHE A 87 2.08 -24.77 10.28
C PHE A 87 1.71 -24.51 11.75
N GLN A 88 0.44 -24.12 11.98
CA GLN A 88 -0.16 -23.95 13.32
C GLN A 88 0.54 -22.88 14.20
N PHE A 89 1.23 -21.92 13.58
CA PHE A 89 1.98 -20.86 14.26
C PHE A 89 3.16 -21.39 15.11
N ILE A 90 3.72 -22.56 14.76
CA ILE A 90 4.80 -23.18 15.52
C ILE A 90 6.16 -22.64 15.06
N TRP A 91 6.89 -22.02 15.99
CA TRP A 91 8.27 -21.60 15.83
C TRP A 91 8.99 -21.69 17.21
N PRO A 92 10.29 -22.01 17.27
CA PRO A 92 11.07 -21.98 18.52
C PRO A 92 11.35 -20.54 18.97
N TRP A 93 10.29 -19.85 19.42
CA TRP A 93 10.33 -18.45 19.83
C TRP A 93 11.32 -18.15 20.95
N GLU A 94 11.66 -19.14 21.79
CA GLU A 94 12.69 -19.01 22.83
C GLU A 94 14.07 -18.65 22.27
N GLU A 95 14.36 -19.04 21.01
CA GLU A 95 15.61 -18.68 20.33
C GLU A 95 15.69 -17.16 20.05
N TRP A 96 14.55 -16.48 19.95
CA TRP A 96 14.46 -15.05 19.63
C TRP A 96 14.01 -14.19 20.81
N ALA A 97 13.76 -14.77 21.99
CA ALA A 97 13.34 -14.01 23.17
C ALA A 97 14.31 -12.88 23.56
N TYR A 98 15.60 -13.01 23.21
CA TYR A 98 16.63 -11.99 23.46
C TYR A 98 16.35 -10.65 22.78
N VAL A 99 15.47 -10.57 21.78
CA VAL A 99 15.19 -9.31 21.09
C VAL A 99 14.60 -8.24 22.01
N LEU A 100 14.03 -8.63 23.15
CA LEU A 100 13.54 -7.70 24.16
C LEU A 100 14.65 -6.97 24.91
N ASP A 101 15.84 -7.58 24.99
CA ASP A 101 17.05 -6.95 25.53
C ASP A 101 17.61 -5.89 24.55
N LEU A 102 17.16 -5.90 23.30
CA LEU A 102 17.57 -4.93 22.28
C LEU A 102 16.74 -3.64 22.38
N PRO A 103 17.30 -2.50 21.91
CA PRO A 103 16.53 -1.27 21.80
C PRO A 103 15.21 -1.46 21.04
N LYS A 104 14.16 -0.72 21.41
CA LYS A 104 12.81 -0.84 20.79
C LYS A 104 12.84 -0.67 19.26
N TRP A 105 13.84 0.04 18.74
CA TRP A 105 14.06 0.32 17.32
C TRP A 105 14.93 -0.70 16.59
N ALA A 106 15.45 -1.71 17.28
CA ALA A 106 16.31 -2.71 16.66
C ALA A 106 15.55 -3.50 15.57
N PRO A 107 16.08 -3.59 14.33
CA PRO A 107 15.46 -4.33 13.23
C PRO A 107 14.97 -5.74 13.57
N GLN A 108 15.71 -6.51 14.37
CA GLN A 108 15.28 -7.84 14.83
C GLN A 108 14.05 -7.79 15.73
N ARG A 109 14.00 -6.84 16.67
CA ARG A 109 12.84 -6.66 17.56
C ARG A 109 11.60 -6.23 16.78
N VAL A 110 11.77 -5.26 15.87
CA VAL A 110 10.70 -4.79 14.99
C VAL A 110 10.19 -5.91 14.08
N PHE A 111 11.10 -6.73 13.53
CA PHE A 111 10.71 -7.90 12.74
C PHE A 111 9.82 -8.87 13.51
N VAL A 112 10.19 -9.23 14.75
CA VAL A 112 9.36 -10.11 15.59
C VAL A 112 8.02 -9.47 15.90
N GLN A 113 8.00 -8.18 16.27
CA GLN A 113 6.77 -7.44 16.53
C GLN A 113 5.82 -7.45 15.32
N ASP A 114 6.34 -7.15 14.13
CA ASP A 114 5.54 -7.11 12.90
C ASP A 114 5.05 -8.50 12.48
N VAL A 115 5.87 -9.55 12.66
CA VAL A 115 5.45 -10.94 12.41
C VAL A 115 4.28 -11.32 13.33
N LEU A 116 4.40 -11.07 14.63
CA LEU A 116 3.35 -11.35 15.60
C LEU A 116 2.07 -10.54 15.30
N GLU A 117 2.20 -9.27 14.90
CA GLU A 117 1.05 -8.47 14.46
C GLU A 117 0.35 -9.11 13.26
N ARG A 118 1.10 -9.57 12.26
CA ARG A 118 0.54 -10.23 11.07
C ARG A 118 -0.08 -11.58 11.39
N GLU A 119 0.52 -12.37 12.29
CA GLU A 119 -0.06 -13.62 12.76
C GLU A 119 -1.40 -13.41 13.49
N VAL A 120 -1.52 -12.35 14.31
CA VAL A 120 -2.79 -12.00 14.96
C VAL A 120 -3.86 -11.66 13.92
N ARG A 121 -3.51 -10.97 12.83
CA ARG A 121 -4.46 -10.68 11.73
C ARG A 121 -4.88 -11.94 10.95
N LEU A 122 -4.02 -12.96 10.90
CA LEU A 122 -4.29 -14.26 10.27
C LEU A 122 -5.00 -15.24 11.23
N SER A 123 -5.21 -14.85 12.49
CA SER A 123 -5.76 -15.66 13.56
C SER A 123 -6.54 -14.78 14.54
N TYR A 124 -6.41 -15.03 15.84
CA TYR A 124 -6.91 -14.18 16.91
C TYR A 124 -5.87 -14.10 18.03
N TRP A 125 -5.92 -13.00 18.80
CA TRP A 125 -4.90 -12.64 19.78
C TRP A 125 -4.56 -13.78 20.76
N ASP A 126 -5.57 -14.43 21.34
CA ASP A 126 -5.35 -15.50 22.32
C ASP A 126 -4.64 -16.74 21.71
N LYS A 127 -4.85 -17.02 20.41
CA LYS A 127 -4.17 -18.12 19.73
C LYS A 127 -2.68 -17.82 19.52
N ILE A 128 -2.33 -16.59 19.19
CA ILE A 128 -0.94 -16.20 18.97
C ILE A 128 -0.20 -16.04 20.30
N LYS A 129 -0.88 -15.56 21.34
CA LYS A 129 -0.34 -15.64 22.71
C LYS A 129 -0.01 -17.09 23.10
N GLN A 130 -0.87 -18.05 22.77
CA GLN A 130 -0.60 -19.47 23.02
C GLN A 130 0.63 -19.98 22.24
N SER A 131 0.84 -19.53 21.00
CA SER A 131 1.97 -20.02 20.19
C SER A 131 3.34 -19.58 20.69
N ILE A 132 3.40 -18.56 21.55
CA ILE A 132 4.64 -18.05 22.17
C ILE A 132 4.79 -18.45 23.65
N GLU A 133 4.05 -19.45 24.14
CA GLU A 133 4.10 -19.89 25.55
C GLU A 133 5.51 -20.34 26.01
N ASN A 134 6.35 -20.81 25.08
CA ASN A 134 7.76 -21.12 25.29
C ASN A 134 8.66 -19.88 25.48
N ALA A 135 8.17 -18.68 25.14
CA ALA A 135 8.87 -17.41 25.23
C ALA A 135 7.94 -16.30 25.76
N PRO A 136 7.45 -16.39 27.01
CA PRO A 136 6.37 -15.54 27.53
C PRO A 136 6.71 -14.04 27.54
N ALA A 137 7.99 -13.68 27.57
CA ALA A 137 8.41 -12.28 27.50
C ALA A 137 7.99 -11.60 26.18
N LEU A 138 7.87 -12.36 25.08
CA LEU A 138 7.45 -11.86 23.77
C LEU A 138 5.98 -11.38 23.75
N GLU A 139 5.19 -11.65 24.79
CA GLU A 139 3.84 -11.08 24.93
C GLU A 139 3.86 -9.54 24.87
N GLU A 140 4.96 -8.90 25.31
CA GLU A 140 5.14 -7.44 25.20
C GLU A 140 5.18 -6.92 23.76
N LEU A 141 5.51 -7.78 22.79
CA LEU A 141 5.56 -7.43 21.36
C LEU A 141 4.26 -7.75 20.62
N LEU A 142 3.26 -8.36 21.28
CA LEU A 142 1.96 -8.57 20.67
C LEU A 142 1.26 -7.23 20.43
N PRO A 143 0.44 -7.12 19.36
CA PRO A 143 -0.39 -5.94 19.18
C PRO A 143 -1.32 -5.76 20.39
N PRO A 144 -1.68 -4.51 20.74
CA PRO A 144 -2.54 -4.23 21.89
C PRO A 144 -3.85 -5.03 21.84
N LYS A 145 -4.17 -5.73 22.92
CA LYS A 145 -5.48 -6.40 23.04
C LYS A 145 -6.55 -5.34 23.27
N GLY A 146 -7.37 -5.04 22.26
CA GLY A 146 -8.39 -4.01 22.40
C GLY A 146 -9.41 -3.97 21.27
N GLY A 147 -10.63 -3.58 21.64
CA GLY A 147 -11.73 -3.27 20.72
C GLY A 147 -11.74 -1.78 20.33
N PRO A 148 -12.87 -1.29 19.80
CA PRO A 148 -13.04 0.13 19.49
C PRO A 148 -12.92 1.00 20.75
N ASN A 149 -12.22 2.13 20.63
CA ASN A 149 -12.08 3.15 21.66
C ASN A 149 -13.14 4.25 21.46
N PHE A 150 -14.37 3.94 21.87
CA PHE A 150 -15.53 4.82 21.71
C PHE A 150 -15.59 5.88 22.81
N LYS A 151 -15.51 7.16 22.42
CA LYS A 151 -15.42 8.33 23.34
C LYS A 151 -16.71 8.65 24.11
N TYR A 152 -17.85 8.09 23.71
CA TYR A 152 -19.16 8.46 24.26
C TYR A 152 -19.88 7.28 24.91
N SER A 153 -19.13 6.34 25.48
CA SER A 153 -19.69 5.29 26.33
C SER A 153 -20.27 5.89 27.61
N VAL A 154 -21.19 5.16 28.26
CA VAL A 154 -21.92 5.61 29.47
C VAL A 154 -20.95 5.91 30.64
N ASP A 155 -19.77 5.30 30.66
CA ASP A 155 -18.80 5.41 31.75
C ASP A 155 -17.90 6.66 31.69
N ASP A 156 -17.90 7.43 30.59
CA ASP A 156 -17.01 8.59 30.41
C ASP A 156 -17.73 9.89 30.83
N GLY A 157 -17.88 10.08 32.15
CA GLY A 157 -18.67 11.15 32.80
C GLY A 157 -18.23 12.59 32.53
N THR A 158 -17.37 12.84 31.55
CA THR A 158 -16.77 14.14 31.25
C THR A 158 -17.44 14.88 30.08
N ASN A 159 -18.24 14.21 29.22
CA ASN A 159 -18.77 14.83 28.01
C ASN A 159 -20.27 14.54 27.74
N HIS A 160 -21.12 15.00 28.67
CA HIS A 160 -22.58 14.74 28.67
C HIS A 160 -23.29 15.22 27.38
N ALA A 161 -22.87 16.37 26.83
CA ALA A 161 -23.46 16.92 25.60
C ALA A 161 -23.14 16.06 24.37
N GLY A 162 -21.88 15.64 24.21
CA GLY A 162 -21.47 14.74 23.13
C GLY A 162 -22.12 13.36 23.24
N HIS A 163 -22.30 12.85 24.47
CA HIS A 163 -23.01 11.61 24.71
C HIS A 163 -24.49 11.69 24.29
N ALA A 164 -25.20 12.74 24.69
CA ALA A 164 -26.60 12.94 24.30
C ALA A 164 -26.77 12.96 22.77
N LEU A 165 -25.91 13.71 22.09
CA LEU A 165 -25.89 13.79 20.63
C LEU A 165 -25.58 12.45 19.96
N SER A 166 -24.66 11.67 20.53
CA SER A 166 -24.34 10.32 20.06
C SER A 166 -25.53 9.36 20.21
N VAL A 167 -26.24 9.42 21.34
CA VAL A 167 -27.43 8.60 21.60
C VAL A 167 -28.54 8.93 20.60
N GLU A 168 -28.77 10.21 20.33
CA GLU A 168 -29.77 10.68 19.36
C GLU A 168 -29.44 10.19 17.94
N LEU A 169 -28.19 10.39 17.49
CA LEU A 169 -27.73 9.91 16.19
C LEU A 169 -27.86 8.39 16.05
N ARG A 170 -27.50 7.64 17.09
CA ARG A 170 -27.70 6.19 17.14
C ARG A 170 -29.17 5.82 17.02
N GLY A 171 -30.06 6.57 17.68
CA GLY A 171 -31.51 6.44 17.57
C GLY A 171 -31.99 6.61 16.13
N MET A 172 -31.53 7.65 15.43
CA MET A 172 -31.88 7.89 14.03
C MET A 172 -31.39 6.79 13.10
N VAL A 173 -30.15 6.31 13.27
CA VAL A 173 -29.59 5.22 12.45
C VAL A 173 -30.34 3.91 12.68
N LYS A 174 -30.68 3.59 13.95
CA LYS A 174 -31.53 2.44 14.30
C LYS A 174 -32.94 2.58 13.73
N GLY A 175 -33.49 3.79 13.77
CA GLY A 175 -34.76 4.18 13.16
C GLY A 175 -34.72 4.24 11.62
N ARG A 176 -33.58 3.90 11.00
CA ARG A 176 -33.38 3.82 9.55
C ARG A 176 -33.62 5.15 8.82
N LYS A 177 -33.44 6.28 9.52
CA LYS A 177 -33.46 7.62 8.92
C LYS A 177 -32.50 7.68 7.74
N THR A 178 -32.87 8.42 6.72
CA THR A 178 -32.05 8.63 5.52
C THR A 178 -30.90 9.57 5.83
N ALA A 179 -29.83 9.53 5.01
CA ALA A 179 -28.72 10.46 5.15
C ALA A 179 -29.17 11.93 5.05
N ARG A 180 -30.18 12.22 4.20
CA ARG A 180 -30.76 13.57 4.06
C ARG A 180 -31.46 14.05 5.32
N GLU A 181 -32.23 13.19 5.98
CA GLU A 181 -32.87 13.53 7.25
C GLU A 181 -31.83 13.81 8.35
N ILE A 182 -30.75 13.01 8.41
CA ILE A 182 -29.67 13.25 9.37
C ILE A 182 -28.92 14.56 9.06
N ILE A 183 -28.69 14.88 7.78
CA ILE A 183 -28.06 16.15 7.38
C ILE A 183 -28.94 17.35 7.74
N SER A 184 -30.26 17.27 7.54
CA SER A 184 -31.21 18.32 7.94
C SER A 184 -31.21 18.52 9.45
N TRP A 185 -31.26 17.45 10.25
CA TRP A 185 -31.09 17.52 11.70
C TRP A 185 -29.75 18.15 12.11
N MET A 186 -28.65 17.82 11.44
CA MET A 186 -27.36 18.45 11.72
C MET A 186 -27.38 19.96 11.45
N ASP A 187 -27.98 20.38 10.33
CA ASP A 187 -28.07 21.79 9.92
C ASP A 187 -29.01 22.60 10.83
N GLU A 188 -30.12 22.00 11.29
CA GLU A 188 -31.19 22.70 12.02
C GLU A 188 -31.01 22.64 13.55
N ASP A 189 -30.56 21.50 14.09
CA ASP A 189 -30.55 21.25 15.54
C ASP A 189 -29.15 21.21 16.14
N VAL A 190 -28.14 20.76 15.37
CA VAL A 190 -26.79 20.49 15.91
C VAL A 190 -25.83 21.66 15.72
N PHE A 191 -25.64 22.13 14.48
CA PHE A 191 -24.70 23.23 14.18
C PHE A 191 -25.02 24.55 14.89
N PRO A 192 -26.28 24.92 15.18
CA PRO A 192 -26.57 26.12 15.95
C PRO A 192 -26.12 26.04 17.41
N VAL A 193 -25.94 24.84 17.97
CA VAL A 193 -25.66 24.61 19.40
C VAL A 193 -24.23 24.12 19.64
N HIS A 194 -23.64 23.40 18.69
CA HIS A 194 -22.35 22.75 18.81
C HIS A 194 -21.35 23.24 17.78
N SER A 195 -20.06 23.30 18.17
CA SER A 195 -18.99 23.62 17.23
C SER A 195 -18.87 22.54 16.16
N LEU A 196 -18.40 22.94 14.97
CA LEU A 196 -18.15 22.00 13.87
C LEU A 196 -17.26 20.85 14.33
N GLU A 197 -16.18 21.12 15.05
CA GLU A 197 -15.26 20.10 15.59
C GLU A 197 -15.98 19.08 16.49
N THR A 198 -16.79 19.56 17.44
CA THR A 198 -17.57 18.67 18.33
C THR A 198 -18.52 17.80 17.53
N THR A 199 -19.25 18.41 16.58
CA THR A 199 -20.17 17.70 15.70
C THR A 199 -19.46 16.66 14.85
N CYS A 200 -18.31 17.00 14.24
CA CYS A 200 -17.46 16.07 13.50
C CYS A 200 -17.12 14.86 14.36
N THR A 201 -16.54 15.09 15.53
CA THR A 201 -16.08 14.03 16.43
C THR A 201 -17.23 13.12 16.84
N VAL A 202 -18.36 13.68 17.27
CA VAL A 202 -19.54 12.88 17.69
C VAL A 202 -20.08 12.05 16.54
N VAL A 203 -20.29 12.66 15.37
CA VAL A 203 -20.86 11.95 14.21
C VAL A 203 -19.93 10.82 13.76
N ILE A 204 -18.63 11.10 13.64
CA ILE A 204 -17.63 10.12 13.19
C ILE A 204 -17.53 8.97 14.19
N GLN A 205 -17.32 9.26 15.48
CA GLN A 205 -17.24 8.25 16.55
C GLN A 205 -18.49 7.37 16.59
N THR A 206 -19.67 7.98 16.49
CA THR A 206 -20.95 7.26 16.57
C THR A 206 -21.16 6.35 15.37
N LEU A 207 -20.89 6.83 14.15
CA LEU A 207 -21.01 6.01 12.94
C LEU A 207 -19.99 4.86 12.92
N LEU A 208 -18.74 5.12 13.33
CA LEU A 208 -17.72 4.09 13.45
C LEU A 208 -18.11 3.04 14.49
N ASP A 209 -18.66 3.45 15.64
CA ASP A 209 -19.15 2.53 16.67
C ASP A 209 -20.31 1.66 16.19
N ILE A 210 -21.28 2.23 15.47
CA ILE A 210 -22.38 1.47 14.86
C ILE A 210 -21.83 0.42 13.86
N GLY A 211 -20.76 0.77 13.13
CA GLY A 211 -20.10 -0.10 12.16
C GLY A 211 -19.04 -1.05 12.75
N SER A 212 -18.78 -1.01 14.06
CA SER A 212 -17.56 -1.60 14.64
C SER A 212 -17.56 -3.13 14.74
N LYS A 213 -18.71 -3.78 14.57
CA LYS A 213 -18.87 -5.23 14.78
C LYS A 213 -18.09 -6.08 13.77
N SER A 214 -18.00 -5.65 12.50
CA SER A 214 -17.19 -6.33 11.48
C SER A 214 -16.92 -5.41 10.29
N PHE A 215 -16.00 -5.78 9.42
CA PHE A 215 -15.71 -5.03 8.18
C PHE A 215 -16.98 -4.77 7.34
N THR A 216 -17.88 -5.74 7.24
CA THR A 216 -19.14 -5.58 6.48
C THR A 216 -20.08 -4.58 7.14
N HIS A 217 -20.14 -4.53 8.48
CA HIS A 217 -20.95 -3.52 9.18
C HIS A 217 -20.41 -2.11 8.92
N LEU A 218 -19.09 -1.93 8.98
CA LEU A 218 -18.45 -0.66 8.64
C LEU A 218 -18.78 -0.24 7.20
N ILE A 219 -18.61 -1.14 6.23
CA ILE A 219 -18.95 -0.89 4.82
C ILE A 219 -20.41 -0.47 4.68
N THR A 220 -21.33 -1.21 5.32
CA THR A 220 -22.77 -0.91 5.28
C THR A 220 -23.08 0.49 5.81
N VAL A 221 -22.42 0.91 6.89
CA VAL A 221 -22.57 2.26 7.46
C VAL A 221 -22.02 3.31 6.50
N LEU A 222 -20.83 3.10 5.93
CA LEU A 222 -20.20 4.04 5.00
C LEU A 222 -21.02 4.21 3.71
N GLU A 223 -21.57 3.14 3.15
CA GLU A 223 -22.40 3.22 1.93
C GLU A 223 -23.72 3.95 2.19
N ARG A 224 -24.31 3.74 3.36
CA ARG A 224 -25.61 4.34 3.70
C ARG A 224 -25.52 5.77 4.18
N TYR A 225 -24.48 6.09 4.95
CA TYR A 225 -24.34 7.38 5.66
C TYR A 225 -23.08 8.15 5.26
N GLY A 226 -22.34 7.71 4.24
CA GLY A 226 -21.16 8.42 3.75
C GLY A 226 -21.45 9.86 3.31
N GLN A 227 -22.66 10.16 2.83
CA GLN A 227 -23.08 11.53 2.52
C GLN A 227 -23.11 12.44 3.76
N VAL A 228 -23.43 11.90 4.93
CA VAL A 228 -23.38 12.63 6.21
C VAL A 228 -21.92 12.99 6.53
N ILE A 229 -20.99 12.04 6.35
CA ILE A 229 -19.56 12.27 6.53
C ILE A 229 -19.04 13.30 5.51
N ALA A 230 -19.47 13.21 4.24
CA ALA A 230 -19.06 14.13 3.18
C ALA A 230 -19.54 15.56 3.42
N LYS A 231 -20.74 15.74 3.99
CA LYS A 231 -21.26 17.07 4.40
C LYS A 231 -20.36 17.72 5.45
N ILE A 232 -19.75 16.93 6.32
CA ILE A 232 -18.83 17.39 7.36
C ILE A 232 -17.43 17.62 6.79
N CYS A 233 -16.94 16.70 5.96
CA CYS A 233 -15.55 16.67 5.48
C CYS A 233 -15.40 17.38 4.13
N THR A 234 -15.66 18.68 4.10
CA THR A 234 -15.73 19.48 2.86
C THR A 234 -14.37 19.79 2.23
N ASP A 235 -13.29 19.72 3.00
CA ASP A 235 -11.92 20.04 2.59
C ASP A 235 -10.89 19.13 3.27
N GLU A 236 -9.65 19.24 2.83
CA GLU A 236 -8.55 18.38 3.27
C GLU A 236 -8.25 18.47 4.77
N ASP A 237 -8.43 19.64 5.40
CA ASP A 237 -8.17 19.80 6.83
C ASP A 237 -9.22 19.03 7.64
N LYS A 238 -10.49 19.08 7.22
CA LYS A 238 -11.55 18.27 7.84
C LYS A 238 -11.39 16.78 7.55
N GLN A 239 -10.91 16.41 6.36
CA GLN A 239 -10.56 15.03 6.04
C GLN A 239 -9.40 14.52 6.91
N PHE A 240 -8.39 15.36 7.18
CA PHE A 240 -7.31 15.03 8.13
C PHE A 240 -7.87 14.79 9.54
N MET A 241 -8.77 15.66 10.03
CA MET A 241 -9.43 15.46 11.33
C MET A 241 -10.22 14.14 11.37
N LEU A 242 -10.92 13.79 10.30
CA LEU A 242 -11.61 12.50 10.18
C LEU A 242 -10.65 11.32 10.29
N ILE A 243 -9.50 11.37 9.60
CA ILE A 243 -8.50 10.31 9.66
C ILE A 243 -7.90 10.19 11.07
N ALA A 244 -7.59 11.31 11.71
CA ALA A 244 -7.09 11.34 13.08
C ALA A 244 -8.11 10.75 14.08
N GLU A 245 -9.38 11.13 13.97
CA GLU A 245 -10.45 10.62 14.83
C GLU A 245 -10.67 9.11 14.65
N LEU A 246 -10.64 8.63 13.39
CA LEU A 246 -10.71 7.22 13.06
C LEU A 246 -9.51 6.44 13.63
N SER A 247 -8.29 6.99 13.51
CA SER A 247 -7.09 6.40 14.09
C SER A 247 -7.19 6.28 15.61
N SER A 248 -7.70 7.32 16.28
CA SER A 248 -7.94 7.31 17.73
C SER A 248 -9.00 6.27 18.13
N PHE A 249 -10.06 6.13 17.34
CA PHE A 249 -11.12 5.14 17.57
C PHE A 249 -10.58 3.70 17.45
N TRP A 250 -9.72 3.42 16.46
CA TRP A 250 -9.10 2.11 16.24
C TRP A 250 -7.64 2.05 16.69
N LYS A 251 -7.25 2.80 17.72
CA LYS A 251 -5.84 2.90 18.15
C LYS A 251 -5.19 1.54 18.48
N SER A 252 -6.00 0.59 18.99
CA SER A 252 -5.56 -0.77 19.34
C SER A 252 -5.71 -1.77 18.19
N ASN A 253 -6.20 -1.35 17.02
CA ASN A 253 -6.44 -2.22 15.87
C ASN A 253 -5.92 -1.59 14.57
N GLY A 254 -4.64 -1.85 14.28
CA GLY A 254 -3.97 -1.37 13.06
C GLY A 254 -4.66 -1.83 11.78
N GLN A 255 -5.14 -3.08 11.73
CA GLN A 255 -5.83 -3.65 10.57
C GLN A 255 -7.14 -2.93 10.27
N MET A 256 -7.99 -2.71 11.28
CA MET A 256 -9.25 -1.96 11.13
C MET A 256 -8.98 -0.52 10.68
N THR A 257 -7.95 0.13 11.23
CA THR A 257 -7.54 1.48 10.81
C THR A 257 -7.21 1.51 9.32
N ALA A 258 -6.31 0.62 8.88
CA ALA A 258 -5.86 0.57 7.49
C ALA A 258 -7.03 0.29 6.53
N ILE A 259 -7.91 -0.65 6.87
CA ILE A 259 -9.09 -0.99 6.06
C ILE A 259 -10.09 0.17 6.03
N ALA A 260 -10.34 0.83 7.16
CA ALA A 260 -11.32 1.91 7.22
C ALA A 260 -10.85 3.13 6.41
N ILE A 261 -9.58 3.53 6.51
CA ILE A 261 -8.98 4.58 5.67
C ILE A 261 -9.04 4.18 4.18
N ASP A 262 -8.69 2.94 3.85
CA ASP A 262 -8.76 2.42 2.49
C ASP A 262 -10.18 2.54 1.90
N ARG A 263 -11.20 2.20 2.69
CA ARG A 263 -12.61 2.31 2.28
C ARG A 263 -13.07 3.76 2.15
N LEU A 264 -12.71 4.64 3.09
CA LEU A 264 -13.03 6.07 2.99
C LEU A 264 -12.44 6.69 1.72
N MET A 265 -11.21 6.33 1.36
CA MET A 265 -10.59 6.75 0.09
C MET A 265 -11.35 6.19 -1.11
N GLY A 266 -11.74 4.90 -1.07
CA GLY A 266 -12.52 4.24 -2.12
C GLY A 266 -13.89 4.88 -2.37
N TYR A 267 -14.57 5.33 -1.31
CA TYR A 267 -15.84 6.08 -1.39
C TYR A 267 -15.65 7.58 -1.66
N ARG A 268 -14.41 8.05 -1.87
CA ARG A 268 -14.06 9.46 -2.10
C ARG A 268 -14.50 10.38 -0.95
N LEU A 269 -14.49 9.87 0.28
CA LEU A 269 -14.76 10.64 1.49
C LEU A 269 -13.50 11.33 2.03
N ILE A 270 -12.32 10.80 1.70
CA ILE A 270 -11.02 11.40 1.98
C ILE A 270 -10.14 11.36 0.72
N SER A 271 -9.29 12.37 0.53
CA SER A 271 -8.31 12.41 -0.55
C SER A 271 -7.05 11.62 -0.20
N ASN A 272 -6.31 11.20 -1.22
CA ASN A 272 -4.96 10.63 -1.05
C ASN A 272 -3.98 11.64 -0.43
N LEU A 273 -4.11 12.93 -0.75
CA LEU A 273 -3.30 14.01 -0.17
C LEU A 273 -3.54 14.17 1.34
N ALA A 274 -4.79 14.11 1.80
CA ALA A 274 -5.11 14.15 3.22
C ALA A 274 -4.51 12.96 3.98
N ILE A 275 -4.51 11.77 3.37
CA ILE A 275 -3.86 10.58 3.95
C ILE A 275 -2.35 10.75 4.03
N VAL A 276 -1.70 11.26 2.97
CA VAL A 276 -0.26 11.56 3.01
C VAL A 276 0.04 12.55 4.13
N ARG A 277 -0.68 13.68 4.21
CA ARG A 277 -0.50 14.67 5.29
C ARG A 277 -0.65 14.03 6.67
N TRP A 278 -1.63 13.14 6.84
CA TRP A 278 -1.83 12.41 8.11
C TRP A 278 -0.70 11.44 8.45
N VAL A 279 -0.20 10.67 7.47
CA VAL A 279 0.93 9.74 7.69
C VAL A 279 2.18 10.49 8.17
N PHE A 280 2.41 11.71 7.69
CA PHE A 280 3.54 12.57 8.09
C PHE A 280 3.23 13.52 9.25
N SER A 281 2.11 13.31 9.96
CA SER A 281 1.84 14.04 11.21
C SER A 281 2.82 13.62 12.31
N MET A 282 3.08 14.53 13.26
CA MET A 282 4.05 14.30 14.34
C MET A 282 3.78 13.00 15.13
N GLU A 283 2.51 12.65 15.38
CA GLU A 283 2.12 11.43 16.08
C GLU A 283 2.61 10.15 15.38
N ASN A 284 2.59 10.15 14.03
CA ASN A 284 2.99 9.00 13.23
C ASN A 284 4.48 8.98 12.93
N VAL A 285 5.08 10.15 12.73
CA VAL A 285 6.51 10.31 12.39
C VAL A 285 7.40 9.64 13.43
N ASP A 286 7.10 9.79 14.72
CA ASP A 286 7.89 9.19 15.81
C ASP A 286 7.87 7.64 15.82
N GLN A 287 6.95 7.02 15.05
CA GLN A 287 6.73 5.57 15.01
C GLN A 287 7.28 4.90 13.75
N PHE A 288 7.88 5.66 12.81
CA PHE A 288 8.31 5.16 11.50
C PHE A 288 9.32 4.00 11.53
N HIS A 289 10.09 3.85 12.61
CA HIS A 289 11.04 2.74 12.78
C HIS A 289 10.57 1.65 13.74
N THR A 290 9.39 1.79 14.35
CA THR A 290 8.84 0.80 15.30
C THR A 290 7.47 0.26 14.89
N SER A 291 6.86 0.78 13.84
CA SER A 291 5.54 0.33 13.37
C SER A 291 5.42 0.38 11.86
N ASP A 292 4.93 -0.70 11.26
CA ASP A 292 4.56 -0.74 9.84
C ASP A 292 3.21 -0.06 9.53
N ARG A 293 2.40 0.29 10.53
CA ARG A 293 1.03 0.81 10.32
C ARG A 293 0.98 2.07 9.44
N PRO A 294 1.77 3.13 9.67
CA PRO A 294 1.76 4.31 8.79
C PRO A 294 2.19 3.95 7.36
N TRP A 295 3.17 3.05 7.24
CA TRP A 295 3.70 2.60 5.95
C TRP A 295 2.72 1.73 5.18
N GLU A 296 1.97 0.85 5.83
CA GLU A 296 0.89 0.06 5.22
C GLU A 296 -0.20 0.97 4.65
N ILE A 297 -0.64 1.97 5.42
CA ILE A 297 -1.65 2.94 4.99
C ILE A 297 -1.14 3.75 3.79
N LEU A 298 0.11 4.22 3.84
CA LEU A 298 0.72 4.95 2.74
C LEU A 298 0.86 4.07 1.49
N ARG A 299 1.33 2.83 1.62
CA ARG A 299 1.45 1.87 0.51
C ARG A 299 0.10 1.60 -0.13
N ASN A 300 -0.95 1.36 0.66
CA ASN A 300 -2.31 1.14 0.16
C ASN A 300 -2.83 2.36 -0.62
N THR A 301 -2.57 3.56 -0.11
CA THR A 301 -2.98 4.83 -0.73
C THR A 301 -2.31 5.02 -2.09
N VAL A 302 -0.98 4.94 -2.15
CA VAL A 302 -0.22 5.10 -3.39
C VAL A 302 -0.54 3.99 -4.39
N SER A 303 -0.61 2.73 -3.94
CA SER A 303 -1.01 1.59 -4.77
C SER A 303 -2.39 1.78 -5.38
N LYS A 304 -3.37 2.28 -4.61
CA LYS A 304 -4.72 2.51 -5.13
C LYS A 304 -4.75 3.60 -6.20
N THR A 305 -4.01 4.71 -6.01
CA THR A 305 -3.88 5.75 -7.04
C THR A 305 -3.16 5.23 -8.29
N TYR A 306 -2.07 4.50 -8.11
CA TYR A 306 -1.31 3.87 -9.19
C TYR A 306 -2.16 2.87 -10.00
N ASN A 307 -2.87 1.96 -9.32
CA ASN A 307 -3.68 0.94 -9.98
C ASN A 307 -4.79 1.56 -10.83
N ARG A 308 -5.41 2.67 -10.39
CA ARG A 308 -6.40 3.40 -11.20
C ARG A 308 -5.80 3.87 -12.54
N ILE A 309 -4.54 4.31 -12.55
CA ILE A 309 -3.84 4.71 -13.77
C ILE A 309 -3.57 3.50 -14.66
N CYS A 310 -3.07 2.40 -14.08
CA CYS A 310 -2.86 1.16 -14.82
C CYS A 310 -4.14 0.65 -15.49
N ASP A 311 -5.25 0.64 -14.75
CA ASP A 311 -6.55 0.21 -15.25
C ASP A 311 -7.01 1.09 -16.42
N LEU A 312 -6.90 2.42 -16.28
CA LEU A 312 -7.24 3.36 -17.38
C LEU A 312 -6.36 3.14 -18.61
N ARG A 313 -5.05 2.93 -18.46
CA ARG A 313 -4.15 2.64 -19.58
C ARG A 313 -4.51 1.32 -20.28
N ASN A 314 -4.87 0.29 -19.53
CA ASN A 314 -5.30 -1.00 -20.07
C ASN A 314 -6.64 -0.88 -20.83
N GLU A 315 -7.60 -0.13 -20.28
CA GLU A 315 -8.87 0.19 -20.94
C GLU A 315 -8.65 0.95 -22.25
N ILE A 316 -7.81 2.00 -22.23
CA ILE A 316 -7.44 2.78 -23.42
C ILE A 316 -6.77 1.90 -24.48
N SER A 317 -5.86 1.01 -24.08
CA SER A 317 -5.22 0.06 -25.02
C SER A 317 -6.25 -0.85 -25.70
N THR A 318 -7.25 -1.31 -24.95
CA THR A 318 -8.35 -2.12 -25.48
C THR A 318 -9.21 -1.31 -26.45
N LEU A 319 -9.60 -0.09 -26.05
CA LEU A 319 -10.42 0.81 -26.87
C LEU A 319 -9.73 1.22 -28.16
N LYS A 320 -8.40 1.41 -28.16
CA LYS A 320 -7.62 1.68 -29.38
C LYS A 320 -7.73 0.55 -30.40
N LYS A 321 -7.72 -0.71 -29.95
CA LYS A 321 -7.94 -1.87 -30.83
C LYS A 321 -9.37 -1.91 -31.35
N THR A 322 -10.35 -1.63 -30.50
CA THR A 322 -11.77 -1.56 -30.89
C THR A 322 -12.02 -0.46 -31.92
N LEU A 323 -11.44 0.73 -31.74
CA LEU A 323 -11.54 1.83 -32.69
C LEU A 323 -10.94 1.45 -34.04
N MET A 324 -9.75 0.83 -34.07
CA MET A 324 -9.12 0.38 -35.30
C MET A 324 -10.03 -0.60 -36.08
N MET A 325 -10.64 -1.57 -35.39
CA MET A 325 -11.58 -2.51 -36.01
C MET A 325 -12.85 -1.82 -36.53
N ALA A 326 -13.35 -0.80 -35.81
CA ALA A 326 -14.53 -0.03 -36.22
C ALA A 326 -14.23 0.87 -37.43
N GLU A 327 -13.05 1.51 -37.46
CA GLU A 327 -12.57 2.30 -38.60
C GLU A 327 -12.42 1.43 -39.86
N ASP A 328 -11.83 0.23 -39.74
CA ASP A 328 -11.73 -0.72 -40.84
C ASP A 328 -13.12 -1.16 -41.34
N ALA A 329 -14.04 -1.48 -40.43
CA ALA A 329 -15.41 -1.90 -40.77
C ALA A 329 -16.22 -0.77 -41.45
N ALA A 330 -16.07 0.47 -40.96
CA ALA A 330 -16.67 1.65 -41.55
C ALA A 330 -16.10 1.91 -42.96
N SER A 331 -14.78 1.81 -43.12
CA SER A 331 -14.12 1.94 -44.42
C SER A 331 -14.58 0.86 -45.41
N ILE A 332 -14.67 -0.40 -45.00
CA ILE A 332 -15.14 -1.49 -45.87
C ILE A 332 -16.59 -1.26 -46.27
N SER A 333 -17.46 -0.94 -45.31
CA SER A 333 -18.89 -0.71 -45.58
C SER A 333 -19.11 0.49 -46.50
N GLN A 334 -18.31 1.54 -46.35
CA GLN A 334 -18.35 2.70 -47.23
C GLN A 334 -17.86 2.36 -48.64
N LEU A 335 -16.76 1.61 -48.78
CA LEU A 335 -16.26 1.16 -50.09
C LEU A 335 -17.27 0.26 -50.82
N GLU A 336 -17.96 -0.63 -50.10
CA GLU A 336 -19.03 -1.46 -50.67
C GLU A 336 -20.21 -0.61 -51.16
N LEU A 337 -20.60 0.40 -50.38
CA LEU A 337 -21.64 1.35 -50.77
C LEU A 337 -21.23 2.13 -52.02
N ASP A 338 -20.05 2.74 -52.03
CA ASP A 338 -19.53 3.55 -53.14
C ASP A 338 -19.38 2.73 -54.43
N ALA A 339 -18.93 1.47 -54.31
CA ALA A 339 -18.81 0.55 -55.45
C ALA A 339 -20.19 0.17 -56.03
N SER A 340 -21.21 -0.02 -55.18
CA SER A 340 -22.59 -0.25 -55.63
C SER A 340 -23.23 1.00 -56.22
N GLU A 341 -22.96 2.19 -55.67
CA GLU A 341 -23.40 3.48 -56.24
C GLU A 341 -22.75 3.74 -57.61
N SER A 342 -21.46 3.46 -57.76
CA SER A 342 -20.74 3.66 -59.03
C SER A 342 -21.26 2.76 -60.16
N LYS A 343 -21.71 1.54 -59.83
CA LYS A 343 -22.38 0.62 -60.79
C LYS A 343 -23.75 1.12 -61.25
N LEU A 344 -24.45 1.92 -60.44
CA LEU A 344 -25.69 2.57 -60.86
C LEU A 344 -25.44 3.67 -61.90
N THR A 345 -24.26 4.29 -61.91
CA THR A 345 -23.89 5.38 -62.84
C THR A 345 -23.26 4.93 -64.16
N LEU A 346 -22.73 3.71 -64.28
CA LEU A 346 -21.96 3.25 -65.44
C LEU A 346 -22.55 1.97 -66.08
N LEU A 347 -23.50 2.12 -67.00
CA LEU A 347 -23.86 1.12 -68.01
C LEU A 347 -24.28 1.82 -69.31
N ASP A 348 -23.36 1.93 -70.28
CA ASP A 348 -23.55 2.31 -71.70
C ASP A 348 -24.48 3.49 -72.03
N GLY A 349 -24.53 4.54 -71.21
CA GLY A 349 -25.28 5.76 -71.51
C GLY A 349 -26.81 5.57 -71.63
N VAL A 350 -27.34 4.41 -71.21
CA VAL A 350 -28.78 4.11 -71.18
C VAL A 350 -29.16 3.64 -69.77
N PRO A 351 -30.25 4.12 -69.16
CA PRO A 351 -30.61 3.77 -67.80
C PRO A 351 -30.98 2.29 -67.71
N VAL A 352 -30.11 1.46 -67.13
CA VAL A 352 -30.43 0.07 -66.81
C VAL A 352 -31.09 0.01 -65.43
N VAL A 353 -32.08 -0.88 -65.28
CA VAL A 353 -32.81 -1.13 -64.01
C VAL A 353 -31.80 -1.31 -62.88
N GLY A 354 -31.75 -0.32 -61.99
CA GLY A 354 -30.75 -0.25 -60.92
C GLY A 354 -30.75 -1.50 -60.03
N GLU A 355 -29.62 -1.75 -59.37
CA GLU A 355 -29.57 -2.76 -58.30
C GLU A 355 -30.80 -2.60 -57.38
N ASN A 356 -31.39 -3.73 -56.96
CA ASN A 356 -32.62 -3.77 -56.17
C ASN A 356 -32.61 -2.65 -55.10
N PRO A 357 -33.58 -1.71 -55.09
CA PRO A 357 -33.63 -0.60 -54.13
C PRO A 357 -33.53 -1.03 -52.67
N ALA A 358 -33.99 -2.25 -52.35
CA ALA A 358 -33.85 -2.85 -51.03
C ALA A 358 -32.38 -3.16 -50.67
N LYS A 359 -31.55 -3.55 -51.64
CA LYS A 359 -30.11 -3.80 -51.46
C LYS A 359 -29.37 -2.49 -51.20
N MET A 360 -29.64 -1.43 -51.98
CA MET A 360 -29.05 -0.11 -51.76
C MET A 360 -29.40 0.47 -50.40
N ARG A 361 -30.67 0.36 -49.97
CA ARG A 361 -31.09 0.77 -48.62
C ARG A 361 -30.34 0.02 -47.52
N ARG A 362 -30.10 -1.29 -47.71
CA ARG A 362 -29.33 -2.11 -46.76
C ARG A 362 -27.87 -1.68 -46.68
N LEU A 363 -27.20 -1.48 -47.82
CA LEU A 363 -25.79 -1.04 -47.84
C LEU A 363 -25.64 0.34 -47.17
N LYS A 364 -26.56 1.27 -47.46
CA LYS A 364 -26.57 2.58 -46.81
C LYS A 364 -26.77 2.47 -45.30
N ALA A 365 -27.73 1.67 -44.84
CA ALA A 365 -27.96 1.44 -43.42
C ALA A 365 -26.76 0.76 -42.73
N ASN A 366 -26.09 -0.17 -43.41
CA ASN A 366 -24.89 -0.83 -42.88
C ASN A 366 -23.72 0.15 -42.76
N ALA A 367 -23.47 1.00 -43.77
CA ALA A 367 -22.42 2.02 -43.73
C ALA A 367 -22.70 3.08 -42.66
N GLU A 368 -23.96 3.52 -42.53
CA GLU A 368 -24.39 4.44 -41.47
C GLU A 368 -24.16 3.82 -40.08
N LYS A 369 -24.59 2.58 -39.87
CA LYS A 369 -24.37 1.86 -38.62
C LYS A 369 -22.87 1.69 -38.30
N ALA A 370 -22.05 1.29 -39.27
CA ALA A 370 -20.62 1.12 -39.07
C ALA A 370 -19.93 2.45 -38.70
N ARG A 371 -20.38 3.56 -39.32
CA ARG A 371 -19.93 4.91 -38.97
C ARG A 371 -20.38 5.35 -37.58
N GLU A 372 -21.60 5.03 -37.17
CA GLU A 372 -22.06 5.28 -35.79
C GLU A 372 -21.23 4.49 -34.76
N GLU A 373 -20.91 3.23 -35.05
CA GLU A 373 -20.04 2.40 -34.22
C GLU A 373 -18.61 2.97 -34.12
N GLU A 374 -18.05 3.47 -35.23
CA GLU A 374 -16.75 4.18 -35.27
C GLU A 374 -16.78 5.44 -34.38
N VAL A 375 -17.80 6.29 -34.53
CA VAL A 375 -17.94 7.53 -33.75
C VAL A 375 -18.08 7.21 -32.26
N SER A 376 -18.92 6.25 -31.90
CA SER A 376 -19.11 5.80 -30.50
C SER A 376 -17.83 5.25 -29.87
N ALA A 377 -17.05 4.46 -30.64
CA ALA A 377 -15.75 3.96 -30.19
C ALA A 377 -14.75 5.11 -29.97
N ARG A 378 -14.74 6.11 -30.86
CA ARG A 378 -13.87 7.30 -30.75
C ARG A 378 -14.22 8.16 -29.54
N GLU A 379 -15.51 8.46 -29.32
CA GLU A 379 -15.98 9.21 -28.15
C GLU A 379 -15.65 8.49 -26.83
N SER A 380 -15.81 7.17 -26.79
CA SER A 380 -15.46 6.35 -25.63
C SER A 380 -13.96 6.40 -25.33
N LEU A 381 -13.12 6.36 -26.37
CA LEU A 381 -11.67 6.49 -26.23
C LEU A 381 -11.28 7.87 -25.69
N GLU A 382 -11.81 8.95 -26.28
CA GLU A 382 -11.54 10.33 -25.87
C GLU A 382 -11.93 10.56 -24.40
N ALA A 383 -13.11 10.07 -23.99
CA ALA A 383 -13.56 10.17 -22.61
C ALA A 383 -12.59 9.48 -21.62
N LYS A 384 -12.04 8.33 -21.99
CA LYS A 384 -11.07 7.60 -21.15
C LYS A 384 -9.70 8.25 -21.16
N GLU A 385 -9.24 8.80 -22.28
CA GLU A 385 -8.00 9.57 -22.36
C GLU A 385 -8.08 10.84 -21.50
N ALA A 386 -9.23 11.54 -21.47
CA ALA A 386 -9.46 12.67 -20.58
C ALA A 386 -9.43 12.28 -19.09
N LEU A 387 -10.00 11.11 -18.74
CA LEU A 387 -9.93 10.57 -17.38
C LEU A 387 -8.49 10.20 -16.97
N LEU A 388 -7.72 9.63 -17.90
CA LEU A 388 -6.30 9.33 -17.68
C LEU A 388 -5.50 10.60 -17.46
N ALA A 389 -5.69 11.63 -18.28
CA ALA A 389 -4.99 12.91 -18.14
C ALA A 389 -5.23 13.54 -16.75
N ARG A 390 -6.49 13.51 -16.27
CA ARG A 390 -6.82 13.96 -14.92
C ARG A 390 -6.15 13.10 -13.84
N ALA A 391 -6.20 11.77 -13.97
CA ALA A 391 -5.59 10.87 -13.01
C ALA A 391 -4.06 11.02 -12.94
N VAL A 392 -3.40 11.28 -14.08
CA VAL A 392 -1.96 11.58 -14.13
C VAL A 392 -1.64 12.88 -13.40
N GLY A 393 -2.45 13.93 -13.57
CA GLY A 393 -2.29 15.18 -12.81
C GLY A 393 -2.49 15.01 -11.30
N GLU A 394 -3.52 14.26 -10.89
CA GLU A 394 -3.76 13.91 -9.47
C GLU A 394 -2.57 13.12 -8.87
N ASN A 395 -1.95 12.25 -9.66
CA ASN A 395 -0.83 11.42 -9.25
C ASN A 395 0.49 12.21 -9.17
N GLU A 396 0.69 13.17 -10.09
CA GLU A 396 1.79 14.13 -10.01
C GLU A 396 1.73 14.96 -8.72
N GLU A 397 0.54 15.48 -8.38
CA GLU A 397 0.33 16.22 -7.14
C GLU A 397 0.59 15.35 -5.90
N LEU A 398 0.13 14.08 -5.93
CA LEU A 398 0.37 13.11 -4.87
C LEU A 398 1.88 12.88 -4.66
N PHE A 399 2.65 12.60 -5.71
CA PHE A 399 4.08 12.34 -5.57
C PHE A 399 4.83 13.59 -5.10
N LEU A 400 4.52 14.77 -5.62
CA LEU A 400 5.12 16.02 -5.13
C LEU A 400 4.81 16.25 -3.65
N CYS A 401 3.57 16.01 -3.22
CA CYS A 401 3.17 16.08 -1.82
C CYS A 401 3.96 15.07 -0.97
N LEU A 402 4.05 13.82 -1.42
CA LEU A 402 4.78 12.74 -0.74
C LEU A 402 6.26 13.10 -0.53
N TYR A 403 6.95 13.49 -1.59
CA TYR A 403 8.39 13.81 -1.52
C TYR A 403 8.66 15.10 -0.73
N ARG A 404 7.78 16.10 -0.78
CA ARG A 404 7.89 17.29 0.09
C ARG A 404 7.75 16.92 1.56
N ASN A 405 6.79 16.05 1.92
CA ASN A 405 6.62 15.61 3.29
C ASN A 405 7.84 14.82 3.77
N PHE A 406 8.36 13.88 2.97
CA PHE A 406 9.61 13.19 3.30
C PHE A 406 10.78 14.17 3.50
N SER A 407 10.97 15.12 2.58
CA SER A 407 12.03 16.13 2.67
C SER A 407 11.89 16.94 3.96
N SER A 408 10.67 17.38 4.28
CA SER A 408 10.39 18.17 5.50
C SER A 408 10.70 17.40 6.78
N VAL A 409 10.28 16.14 6.91
CA VAL A 409 10.50 15.37 8.14
C VAL A 409 11.94 14.90 8.28
N LEU A 410 12.65 14.66 7.18
CA LEU A 410 14.04 14.20 7.18
C LEU A 410 15.06 15.35 7.29
N ALA A 411 14.69 16.59 6.95
CA ALA A 411 15.61 17.71 6.89
C ALA A 411 16.46 17.88 8.15
N VAL A 412 15.82 18.07 9.31
CA VAL A 412 16.54 18.29 10.59
C VAL A 412 17.23 17.00 11.07
N PRO A 413 16.55 15.83 11.16
CA PRO A 413 17.19 14.62 11.66
C PRO A 413 18.41 14.17 10.84
N LEU A 414 18.38 14.29 9.52
CA LEU A 414 19.52 13.91 8.68
C LEU A 414 20.72 14.82 8.93
N HIS A 415 20.52 16.14 9.04
CA HIS A 415 21.62 17.07 9.33
C HIS A 415 22.20 16.91 10.75
N ASP A 416 21.35 16.56 11.71
CA ASP A 416 21.76 16.32 13.10
C ASP A 416 22.63 15.05 13.22
N VAL A 417 22.26 14.00 12.49
CA VAL A 417 22.87 12.68 12.60
C VAL A 417 24.02 12.47 11.62
N PHE A 418 23.93 13.01 10.41
CA PHE A 418 24.88 12.79 9.32
C PHE A 418 25.54 14.11 8.88
N VAL A 419 26.85 14.08 8.66
CA VAL A 419 27.60 15.18 8.02
C VAL A 419 28.20 14.62 6.73
N ASP A 420 27.94 15.32 5.62
CA ASP A 420 28.39 14.93 4.27
C ASP A 420 28.04 13.48 3.88
N GLY A 421 26.92 12.97 4.40
CA GLY A 421 26.46 11.60 4.13
C GLY A 421 27.13 10.51 4.96
N THR A 422 27.99 10.86 5.92
CA THR A 422 28.60 9.94 6.89
C THR A 422 28.05 10.18 8.29
N LEU A 423 28.00 9.12 9.11
CA LEU A 423 27.54 9.23 10.51
C LEU A 423 28.41 10.24 11.27
N ARG A 424 27.80 11.19 11.99
CA ARG A 424 28.53 12.02 12.95
C ARG A 424 29.11 11.12 14.03
N SER A 425 30.44 11.12 14.17
CA SER A 425 31.10 10.51 15.32
C SER A 425 30.89 11.38 16.57
N PHE A 426 29.80 11.16 17.28
CA PHE A 426 29.73 11.62 18.67
C PHE A 426 30.60 10.67 19.51
N GLY A 427 31.55 11.23 20.24
CA GLY A 427 32.72 10.54 20.80
C GLY A 427 32.46 9.21 21.52
N GLN A 428 33.41 8.29 21.31
CA GLN A 428 33.58 6.95 21.88
C GLN A 428 32.67 5.82 21.34
N ALA A 429 32.89 5.45 20.08
CA ALA A 429 33.11 4.06 19.68
C ALA A 429 33.92 4.05 18.37
N GLN A 430 34.86 3.11 18.25
CA GLN A 430 35.85 3.03 17.18
C GLN A 430 35.22 3.11 15.78
N GLY A 431 35.89 3.84 14.89
CA GLY A 431 35.44 4.11 13.54
C GLY A 431 35.11 2.85 12.76
N MET A 432 33.91 2.83 12.19
CA MET A 432 33.58 2.04 11.02
C MET A 432 33.22 3.03 9.91
N ASN A 433 34.00 3.02 8.83
CA ASN A 433 33.54 3.52 7.55
C ASN A 433 32.30 2.72 7.18
N ILE A 434 31.18 3.40 6.97
CA ILE A 434 30.09 2.82 6.19
C ILE A 434 30.54 2.87 4.74
N ASP A 435 31.33 1.88 4.32
CA ASP A 435 31.49 1.61 2.89
C ASP A 435 30.19 0.96 2.40
N LEU A 436 29.51 1.66 1.50
CA LEU A 436 28.31 1.19 0.79
C LEU A 436 28.67 0.34 -0.43
N GLU A 437 29.79 -0.41 -0.39
CA GLU A 437 30.21 -1.27 -1.49
C GLU A 437 30.50 -2.71 -1.03
N ASP A 438 30.02 -3.63 -1.87
CA ASP A 438 30.17 -5.08 -1.78
C ASP A 438 31.61 -5.51 -1.49
N SER A 439 31.81 -6.28 -0.42
CA SER A 439 32.89 -7.25 -0.39
C SER A 439 32.48 -8.52 0.35
N SER A 440 32.21 -9.56 -0.42
CA SER A 440 32.00 -10.93 0.03
C SER A 440 33.36 -11.58 0.31
N ALA A 441 33.62 -11.97 1.56
CA ALA A 441 34.65 -12.95 1.90
C ALA A 441 34.01 -14.09 2.68
N MET A 442 34.20 -15.32 2.19
CA MET A 442 33.82 -16.57 2.85
C MET A 442 34.79 -16.85 4.00
N GLU A 443 34.27 -17.13 5.19
CA GLU A 443 35.03 -17.81 6.25
C GLU A 443 34.24 -19.01 6.79
N VAL A 444 34.99 -20.10 6.97
CA VAL A 444 34.56 -21.46 7.32
C VAL A 444 34.81 -21.70 8.81
N ASP A 445 33.85 -22.38 9.45
CA ASP A 445 33.86 -23.08 10.75
C ASP A 445 34.65 -22.49 11.93
N GLU A 446 33.91 -21.95 12.93
CA GLU A 446 34.21 -22.16 14.35
C GLU A 446 32.90 -22.20 15.16
N ASP A 447 32.48 -23.42 15.53
CA ASP A 447 31.13 -23.76 15.99
C ASP A 447 30.96 -23.80 17.52
N ASN A 448 31.75 -23.04 18.30
CA ASN A 448 31.65 -23.11 19.77
C ASN A 448 31.79 -21.78 20.56
N GLU A 449 31.92 -20.63 19.90
CA GLU A 449 31.91 -19.30 20.56
C GLU A 449 30.64 -18.46 20.30
N ARG A 450 29.69 -18.98 19.50
CA ARG A 450 28.51 -18.23 19.02
C ARG A 450 27.48 -17.85 20.10
N GLN A 451 27.58 -18.36 21.32
CA GLN A 451 26.63 -18.04 22.39
C GLN A 451 26.84 -16.66 23.06
N LYS A 452 27.87 -15.87 22.69
CA LYS A 452 28.15 -14.57 23.34
C LYS A 452 28.51 -13.38 22.47
N LYS A 453 28.57 -13.48 21.14
CA LYS A 453 28.60 -12.28 20.27
C LYS A 453 27.16 -11.84 19.98
N ARG A 454 26.49 -11.29 21.00
CA ARG A 454 25.20 -10.62 20.81
C ARG A 454 25.39 -9.49 19.79
N ILE A 455 24.52 -9.40 18.79
CA ILE A 455 24.51 -8.27 17.83
C ILE A 455 24.23 -7.01 18.65
N ALA A 456 25.28 -6.24 18.92
CA ALA A 456 25.14 -4.94 19.54
C ALA A 456 24.72 -3.96 18.45
N TYR A 457 23.48 -3.49 18.51
CA TYR A 457 23.05 -2.37 17.68
C TYR A 457 23.72 -1.11 18.22
N ASN A 458 24.82 -0.70 17.57
CA ASN A 458 25.61 0.47 17.94
C ASN A 458 24.97 1.79 17.45
N LEU A 459 23.85 1.72 16.74
CA LEU A 459 23.12 2.88 16.23
C LEU A 459 22.07 3.36 17.25
N GLY A 460 22.02 4.66 17.46
CA GLY A 460 20.99 5.30 18.27
C GLY A 460 19.61 5.29 17.58
N GLU A 461 18.59 5.72 18.32
CA GLU A 461 17.20 5.74 17.84
C GLU A 461 17.03 6.66 16.62
N LYS A 462 17.66 7.84 16.63
CA LYS A 462 17.53 8.83 15.57
C LYS A 462 18.21 8.36 14.27
N GLU A 463 19.36 7.71 14.39
CA GLU A 463 20.08 7.07 13.29
C GLU A 463 19.19 6.01 12.63
N GLN A 464 18.63 5.12 13.45
CA GLN A 464 17.78 4.04 12.97
C GLN A 464 16.47 4.57 12.36
N TRP A 465 15.88 5.61 12.94
CA TRP A 465 14.73 6.33 12.38
C TRP A 465 15.04 6.87 10.98
N CYS A 466 16.19 7.54 10.81
CA CYS A 466 16.62 8.08 9.51
C CYS A 466 16.82 6.97 8.47
N LEU A 467 17.55 5.92 8.82
CA LEU A 467 17.84 4.80 7.92
C LEU A 467 16.58 4.04 7.52
N SER A 468 15.67 3.79 8.47
CA SER A 468 14.37 3.16 8.21
C SER A 468 13.56 4.00 7.23
N THR A 469 13.41 5.30 7.52
CA THR A 469 12.62 6.24 6.71
C THR A 469 13.19 6.39 5.30
N LEU A 470 14.52 6.49 5.15
CA LEU A 470 15.20 6.47 3.85
C LEU A 470 15.01 5.14 3.11
N GLY A 471 15.00 4.02 3.84
CA GLY A 471 14.72 2.69 3.30
C GLY A 471 13.32 2.61 2.69
N TYR A 472 12.29 3.10 3.40
CA TYR A 472 10.93 3.20 2.86
C TYR A 472 10.86 4.15 1.67
N LEU A 473 11.48 5.33 1.74
CA LEU A 473 11.55 6.27 0.61
C LEU A 473 12.14 5.61 -0.65
N LYS A 474 13.25 4.88 -0.51
CA LYS A 474 13.87 4.12 -1.62
C LYS A 474 12.91 3.04 -2.15
N ALA A 475 12.27 2.29 -1.25
CA ALA A 475 11.30 1.26 -1.62
C ALA A 475 10.11 1.81 -2.41
N PHE A 476 9.48 2.89 -1.92
CA PHE A 476 8.41 3.59 -2.64
C PHE A 476 8.87 4.08 -4.01
N THR A 477 10.05 4.71 -4.05
CA THR A 477 10.58 5.25 -5.30
C THR A 477 10.82 4.17 -6.34
N ARG A 478 11.34 3.01 -5.91
CA ARG A 478 11.55 1.85 -6.78
C ARG A 478 10.24 1.22 -7.24
N GLN A 479 9.29 1.04 -6.33
CA GLN A 479 8.01 0.38 -6.60
C GLN A 479 7.19 1.14 -7.65
N TYR A 480 7.19 2.48 -7.59
CA TYR A 480 6.41 3.34 -8.50
C TYR A 480 7.28 4.11 -9.50
N SER A 481 8.48 3.59 -9.79
CA SER A 481 9.47 4.23 -10.66
C SER A 481 8.92 4.65 -12.02
N THR A 482 7.99 3.89 -12.62
CA THR A 482 7.38 4.23 -13.92
C THR A 482 6.55 5.51 -13.89
N GLU A 483 5.96 5.86 -12.74
CA GLU A 483 5.19 7.09 -12.57
C GLU A 483 6.04 8.25 -12.05
N ILE A 484 7.11 7.94 -11.31
CA ILE A 484 7.97 8.95 -10.71
C ILE A 484 9.02 9.45 -11.72
N TRP A 485 9.52 8.56 -12.60
CA TRP A 485 10.54 8.91 -13.58
C TRP A 485 10.14 10.10 -14.48
N PRO A 486 8.92 10.18 -15.03
CA PRO A 486 8.47 11.36 -15.79
C PRO A 486 8.44 12.67 -14.98
N LEU A 487 8.46 12.59 -13.65
CA LEU A 487 8.42 13.73 -12.74
C LEU A 487 9.81 14.13 -12.22
N VAL A 488 10.88 13.44 -12.61
CA VAL A 488 12.21 13.60 -12.02
C VAL A 488 12.75 15.03 -12.13
N GLU A 489 12.61 15.68 -13.29
CA GLU A 489 13.06 17.07 -13.47
C GLU A 489 12.29 18.04 -12.57
N LYS A 490 10.99 17.79 -12.38
CA LYS A 490 10.15 18.59 -11.48
C LYS A 490 10.51 18.35 -10.02
N LEU A 491 10.83 17.10 -9.66
CA LEU A 491 11.35 16.77 -8.33
C LEU A 491 12.69 17.46 -8.09
N ASP A 492 13.61 17.47 -9.05
CA ASP A 492 14.89 18.16 -8.96
C ASP A 492 14.72 19.66 -8.76
N ALA A 493 13.77 20.26 -9.47
CA ALA A 493 13.48 21.69 -9.38
C ALA A 493 12.81 22.11 -8.06
N VAL A 494 11.99 21.25 -7.45
CA VAL A 494 11.06 21.65 -6.37
C VAL A 494 11.32 20.96 -5.03
N VAL A 495 11.90 19.77 -5.03
CA VAL A 495 12.11 18.94 -3.82
C VAL A 495 13.59 18.61 -3.61
N LEU A 496 14.30 18.19 -4.66
CA LEU A 496 15.71 17.78 -4.63
C LEU A 496 16.66 18.93 -4.97
N THR A 497 16.25 20.14 -4.59
CA THR A 497 17.03 21.38 -4.72
C THR A 497 18.39 21.25 -4.03
N LYS A 498 19.33 22.15 -4.30
CA LYS A 498 20.71 22.13 -3.77
C LYS A 498 20.81 22.02 -2.24
N ASP A 499 19.77 22.45 -1.52
CA ASP A 499 19.71 22.40 -0.06
C ASP A 499 19.25 21.03 0.48
N ALA A 500 18.69 20.15 -0.37
CA ALA A 500 18.29 18.81 0.04
C ALA A 500 19.49 17.95 0.46
N HIS A 501 19.34 17.22 1.58
CA HIS A 501 20.41 16.39 2.14
C HIS A 501 20.90 15.30 1.15
N PRO A 502 22.22 15.04 1.02
CA PRO A 502 22.75 14.06 0.06
C PRO A 502 22.15 12.65 0.19
N LEU A 503 21.93 12.16 1.42
CA LEU A 503 21.31 10.84 1.65
C LEU A 503 19.85 10.77 1.18
N PHE A 504 19.11 11.88 1.28
CA PHE A 504 17.73 11.94 0.78
C PHE A 504 17.71 11.82 -0.75
N ARG A 505 18.58 12.57 -1.46
CA ARG A 505 18.74 12.43 -2.91
C ARG A 505 19.20 11.01 -3.29
N LYS A 506 20.19 10.46 -2.58
CA LYS A 506 20.72 9.12 -2.82
C LYS A 506 19.65 8.04 -2.73
N ALA A 507 18.77 8.11 -1.74
CA ALA A 507 17.69 7.14 -1.59
C ALA A 507 16.73 7.16 -2.80
N ILE A 508 16.39 8.35 -3.30
CA ILE A 508 15.49 8.52 -4.44
C ILE A 508 16.17 8.05 -5.74
N TYR A 509 17.37 8.53 -6.03
CA TYR A 509 18.09 8.16 -7.25
C TYR A 509 18.42 6.67 -7.29
N SER A 510 18.81 6.09 -6.15
CA SER A 510 18.99 4.63 -6.04
C SER A 510 17.68 3.87 -6.28
N GLY A 511 16.55 4.39 -5.80
CA GLY A 511 15.23 3.80 -6.09
C GLY A 511 14.85 3.87 -7.57
N LEU A 512 15.19 4.97 -8.25
CA LEU A 512 14.96 5.16 -9.69
C LEU A 512 15.97 4.43 -10.59
N GLY A 513 17.07 3.91 -10.04
CA GLY A 513 18.19 3.40 -10.83
C GLY A 513 18.95 4.50 -11.59
N ARG A 514 18.87 5.76 -11.13
CA ARG A 514 19.59 6.90 -11.70
C ARG A 514 21.02 6.95 -11.15
N PRO A 515 22.06 7.13 -12.00
CA PRO A 515 23.43 7.36 -11.53
C PRO A 515 23.53 8.61 -10.65
N MET A 516 24.36 8.58 -9.62
CA MET A 516 24.56 9.73 -8.71
C MET A 516 25.42 10.87 -9.30
N ASN A 517 25.99 10.66 -10.49
CA ASN A 517 27.01 11.53 -11.09
C ASN A 517 26.44 12.56 -12.10
N GLU A 518 25.12 12.75 -12.15
CA GLU A 518 24.45 13.74 -13.02
C GLU A 518 23.72 14.82 -12.23
#